data_AF-A0A661T532-F1
#
_entry.id   AF-A0A661T532-F1
#
_cell.length_a   1.000
_cell.length_b   1.000
_cell.length_c   1.000
_cell.angle_alpha   90.00
_cell.angle_beta   90.00
_cell.angle_gamma   90.00
#
_symmetry.space_group_name_H-M   'P 1'
#
loop_
_entity.id
_entity.type
_entity.pdbx_description
1 polymer ?
#
loop_
_entity_poly.entity_id
_entity_poly.type
_entity_poly.pdbx_seq_one_letter_code
_entity_poly.pdbx_strand_id
1 'polypeptide(L)'
;HQDLKTIADKSIKPDYYTNIHTPLSVIAASFFFKSKGHYLEEQKSNHNTGKIIPPDAFIRDAAFQFSERYFEEKFLEPISMLSNLMPPQGFIGTIMGMVIHFLSNTGTLNSEVTIAGIATALYTTFIALICYTCLEFFKKIFFSLAHKRIDEGLSAVPGQQEVQNPSAKV
;
A
#
# COMPACT_ATOMS: atom_id res chain seq x y z
N HIS A 1 16.59 -17.64 5.92
CA HIS A 1 16.81 -17.50 4.46
C HIS A 1 16.09 -18.65 3.77
N GLN A 2 14.82 -18.48 3.42
CA GLN A 2 14.12 -19.45 2.56
C GLN A 2 14.36 -19.07 1.11
N ASP A 3 14.74 -20.08 0.32
CA ASP A 3 15.23 -19.97 -1.04
C ASP A 3 14.09 -19.57 -2.00
N LEU A 4 14.20 -18.41 -2.64
CA LEU A 4 13.18 -17.86 -3.54
C LEU A 4 12.91 -18.79 -4.74
N LYS A 5 13.87 -19.66 -5.10
CA LYS A 5 13.69 -20.67 -6.15
C LYS A 5 12.65 -21.73 -5.78
N THR A 6 12.52 -22.07 -4.50
CA THR A 6 11.52 -23.04 -4.03
C THR A 6 10.10 -22.45 -4.03
N ILE A 7 9.97 -21.12 -4.08
CA ILE A 7 8.68 -20.42 -4.20
C ILE A 7 8.19 -20.45 -5.66
N ALA A 8 9.10 -20.37 -6.63
CA ALA A 8 8.77 -20.48 -8.05
C ALA A 8 8.35 -21.91 -8.44
N ASP A 9 8.94 -22.93 -7.81
CA ASP A 9 8.65 -24.35 -8.09
C ASP A 9 7.42 -24.86 -7.31
N LYS A 10 7.01 -24.17 -6.24
CA LYS A 10 5.70 -24.33 -5.60
C LYS A 10 4.63 -23.64 -6.44
N SER A 11 4.36 -24.25 -7.59
CA SER A 11 3.17 -24.05 -8.39
C SER A 11 1.93 -23.82 -7.53
N ILE A 12 1.40 -22.59 -7.62
CA ILE A 12 -0.01 -22.30 -7.90
C ILE A 12 -0.97 -22.97 -6.90
N LYS A 13 -1.10 -22.39 -5.71
CA LYS A 13 -2.39 -22.44 -4.99
C LYS A 13 -3.16 -21.15 -5.28
N PRO A 14 -4.44 -21.22 -5.67
CA PRO A 14 -5.24 -20.06 -6.08
C PRO A 14 -5.51 -19.03 -4.98
N ASP A 15 -5.20 -19.34 -3.71
CA ASP A 15 -5.69 -18.58 -2.55
C ASP A 15 -4.65 -17.68 -1.87
N TYR A 16 -3.44 -17.49 -2.42
CA TYR A 16 -2.38 -16.73 -1.75
C TYR A 16 -2.73 -15.25 -1.48
N TYR A 17 -3.64 -14.67 -2.28
CA TYR A 17 -4.14 -13.31 -2.12
C TYR A 17 -5.04 -13.10 -0.88
N THR A 18 -5.50 -14.20 -0.26
CA THR A 18 -6.43 -14.15 0.89
C THR A 18 -5.73 -14.11 2.23
N ASN A 19 -4.43 -14.47 2.28
CA ASN A 19 -3.68 -14.53 3.52
C ASN A 19 -2.87 -13.24 3.74
N ILE A 20 -3.14 -12.55 4.84
CA ILE A 20 -2.49 -11.28 5.20
C ILE A 20 -0.98 -11.40 5.45
N HIS A 21 -0.49 -12.62 5.69
CA HIS A 21 0.93 -12.91 5.89
C HIS A 21 1.69 -13.17 4.59
N THR A 22 1.00 -13.21 3.45
CA THR A 22 1.68 -13.39 2.16
C THR A 22 2.48 -12.12 1.83
N PRO A 23 3.79 -12.23 1.59
CA PRO A 23 4.60 -11.06 1.24
C PRO A 23 4.17 -10.50 -0.12
N LEU A 24 4.20 -9.18 -0.25
CA LEU A 24 3.74 -8.46 -1.44
C LEU A 24 4.49 -8.87 -2.73
N SER A 25 5.75 -9.27 -2.60
CA SER A 25 6.55 -9.82 -3.70
C SER A 25 5.97 -11.12 -4.29
N VAL A 26 5.39 -11.98 -3.43
CA VAL A 26 4.74 -13.22 -3.85
C VAL A 26 3.39 -12.93 -4.48
N ILE A 27 2.66 -11.92 -4.00
CA ILE A 27 1.41 -11.46 -4.61
C ILE A 27 1.67 -11.01 -6.05
N ALA A 28 2.65 -10.13 -6.26
CA ALA A 28 3.02 -9.65 -7.59
C ALA A 28 3.49 -10.78 -8.54
N ALA A 29 4.38 -11.66 -8.06
CA ALA A 29 4.86 -12.79 -8.85
C ALA A 29 3.72 -13.76 -9.21
N SER A 30 2.84 -14.06 -8.25
CA SER A 30 1.72 -14.97 -8.46
C SER A 30 0.71 -14.43 -9.47
N PHE A 31 0.48 -13.12 -9.50
CA PHE A 31 -0.38 -12.49 -10.49
C PHE A 31 0.24 -12.59 -11.88
N PHE A 32 1.55 -12.31 -12.00
CA PHE A 32 2.27 -12.46 -13.26
C PHE A 32 2.16 -13.88 -13.83
N PHE A 33 2.46 -14.91 -13.01
CA PHE A 33 2.39 -16.31 -13.44
C PHE A 33 0.97 -16.74 -13.82
N LYS A 34 -0.04 -16.31 -13.05
CA LYS A 34 -1.45 -16.62 -13.34
C LYS A 34 -1.91 -15.99 -14.66
N SER A 35 -1.60 -14.71 -14.87
CA SER A 35 -1.93 -13.99 -16.09
C SER A 35 -1.24 -14.62 -17.30
N LYS A 36 0.05 -14.94 -17.19
CA LYS A 36 0.80 -15.62 -18.26
C LYS A 36 0.23 -17.01 -18.57
N GLY A 37 -0.12 -17.79 -17.55
CA GLY A 37 -0.79 -19.09 -17.71
C GLY A 37 -2.10 -18.97 -18.51
N HIS A 38 -2.94 -18.00 -18.16
CA HIS A 38 -4.22 -17.76 -18.85
C HIS A 38 -4.04 -17.42 -20.33
N TYR A 39 -3.08 -16.56 -20.69
CA TYR A 39 -2.81 -16.24 -22.10
C TYR A 39 -2.26 -17.45 -22.89
N LEU A 40 -1.46 -18.30 -22.25
CA LEU A 40 -0.95 -19.53 -22.88
C LEU A 40 -2.05 -20.59 -23.06
N GLU A 41 -3.00 -20.69 -22.13
CA GLU A 41 -4.17 -21.58 -22.25
C GLU A 41 -5.14 -21.09 -23.33
N GLU A 42 -5.41 -19.78 -23.40
CA GLU A 42 -6.24 -19.20 -24.46
C GLU A 42 -5.65 -19.48 -25.85
N GLN A 43 -4.33 -19.42 -26.00
CA GLN A 43 -3.65 -19.74 -27.26
C GLN A 43 -3.87 -21.22 -27.66
N LYS A 44 -3.76 -22.14 -26.70
CA LYS A 44 -3.92 -23.59 -26.97
C LYS A 44 -5.37 -23.98 -27.26
N SER A 45 -6.32 -23.37 -26.58
CA SER A 45 -7.75 -23.66 -26.75
C SER A 45 -8.31 -23.10 -28.07
N ASN A 46 -7.73 -22.00 -28.58
CA ASN A 46 -8.28 -21.27 -29.72
C ASN A 46 -7.35 -21.32 -30.94
N HIS A 47 -7.16 -22.52 -31.48
CA HIS A 47 -6.20 -22.86 -32.55
C HIS A 47 -6.38 -22.10 -33.89
N ASN A 48 -7.41 -21.23 -34.02
CA ASN A 48 -7.79 -20.52 -35.25
C ASN A 48 -7.89 -18.99 -35.12
N THR A 49 -7.66 -18.39 -33.95
CA THR A 49 -7.61 -16.93 -33.82
C THR A 49 -6.19 -16.51 -33.50
N GLY A 50 -5.55 -15.73 -34.38
CA GLY A 50 -4.19 -15.20 -34.22
C GLY A 50 -4.07 -14.17 -33.09
N LYS A 51 -4.55 -14.49 -31.89
CA LYS A 51 -4.40 -13.67 -30.70
C LYS A 51 -2.92 -13.59 -30.35
N ILE A 52 -2.41 -12.36 -30.37
CA ILE A 52 -1.04 -12.02 -30.01
C ILE A 52 -0.95 -12.09 -28.49
N ILE A 53 -0.04 -12.92 -27.96
CA ILE A 53 0.26 -12.94 -26.52
C ILE A 53 0.84 -11.56 -26.17
N PRO A 54 0.31 -10.87 -25.13
CA PRO A 54 0.89 -9.62 -24.69
C PRO A 54 2.35 -9.82 -24.31
N PRO A 55 3.24 -8.88 -24.62
CA PRO A 55 4.65 -9.02 -24.26
C PRO A 55 4.78 -9.18 -22.73
N ASP A 56 5.77 -9.94 -22.27
CA ASP A 56 6.01 -10.17 -20.84
C ASP A 56 6.14 -8.84 -20.06
N ALA A 57 6.66 -7.78 -20.70
CA ALA A 57 6.72 -6.44 -20.12
C ALA A 57 5.34 -5.85 -19.79
N PHE A 58 4.32 -6.11 -20.61
CA PHE A 58 2.95 -5.67 -20.37
C PHE A 58 2.31 -6.41 -19.19
N ILE A 59 2.50 -7.73 -19.14
CA ILE A 59 1.98 -8.56 -18.03
C ILE A 59 2.66 -8.17 -16.71
N ARG A 60 3.97 -7.84 -16.76
CA ARG A 60 4.74 -7.35 -15.63
C ARG A 60 4.24 -6.00 -15.12
N ASP A 61 3.97 -5.06 -16.03
CA ASP A 61 3.41 -3.75 -15.67
C ASP A 61 2.00 -3.88 -15.05
N ALA A 62 1.13 -4.72 -15.64
CA ALA A 62 -0.18 -5.01 -15.08
C ALA A 62 -0.09 -5.65 -13.68
N ALA A 63 0.88 -6.56 -13.47
CA ALA A 63 1.11 -7.17 -12.17
C ALA A 63 1.63 -6.17 -11.12
N PHE A 64 2.45 -5.21 -11.54
CA PHE A 64 2.92 -4.11 -10.70
C PHE A 64 1.74 -3.25 -10.26
N GLN A 65 0.96 -2.71 -11.20
CA GLN A 65 -0.18 -1.83 -10.93
C GLN A 65 -1.23 -2.52 -10.04
N PHE A 66 -1.52 -3.80 -10.31
CA PHE A 66 -2.45 -4.57 -9.49
C PHE A 66 -1.96 -4.69 -8.04
N SER A 67 -0.69 -5.01 -7.85
CA SER A 67 -0.12 -5.25 -6.52
C SER A 67 0.04 -3.95 -5.73
N GLU A 68 0.39 -2.87 -6.40
CA GLU A 68 0.45 -1.52 -5.84
C GLU A 68 -0.93 -1.11 -5.32
N ARG A 69 -1.95 -1.20 -6.17
CA ARG A 69 -3.32 -0.85 -5.82
C ARG A 69 -3.89 -1.70 -4.70
N TYR A 70 -3.62 -3.01 -4.74
CA TYR A 70 -4.00 -3.92 -3.66
C TYR A 70 -3.40 -3.48 -2.31
N PHE A 71 -2.12 -3.09 -2.30
CA PHE A 71 -1.46 -2.63 -1.08
C PHE A 71 -2.01 -1.29 -0.59
N GLU A 72 -2.28 -0.37 -1.52
CA GLU A 72 -2.85 0.94 -1.22
C GLU A 72 -4.24 0.81 -0.57
N GLU A 73 -5.17 0.11 -1.23
CA GLU A 73 -6.54 -0.07 -0.74
C GLU A 73 -6.57 -0.85 0.59
N LYS A 74 -5.74 -1.89 0.72
CA LYS A 74 -5.80 -2.77 1.90
C LYS A 74 -5.11 -2.20 3.14
N PHE A 75 -4.00 -1.47 2.97
CA PHE A 75 -3.13 -1.07 4.08
C PHE A 75 -2.92 0.44 4.20
N LEU A 76 -2.82 1.18 3.09
CA LEU A 76 -2.55 2.62 3.14
C LEU A 76 -3.83 3.45 3.32
N GLU A 77 -4.95 3.02 2.75
CA GLU A 77 -6.23 3.71 2.86
C GLU A 77 -6.71 3.86 4.32
N PRO A 78 -6.67 2.81 5.17
CA PRO A 78 -7.01 2.96 6.59
C PRO A 78 -6.11 3.95 7.34
N ILE A 79 -4.81 3.94 7.04
CA ILE A 79 -3.83 4.88 7.63
C ILE A 79 -4.13 6.30 7.19
N SER A 80 -4.43 6.49 5.90
CA SER A 80 -4.80 7.79 5.32
C SER A 80 -6.07 8.34 5.97
N MET A 81 -7.09 7.50 6.13
CA MET A 81 -8.34 7.87 6.79
C MET A 81 -8.10 8.29 8.25
N LEU A 82 -7.33 7.50 8.99
CA LEU A 82 -7.00 7.80 10.39
C LEU A 82 -6.18 9.09 10.52
N SER A 83 -5.19 9.27 9.64
CA SER A 83 -4.36 10.47 9.55
C SER A 83 -5.24 11.70 9.34
N ASN A 84 -6.12 11.69 8.35
CA ASN A 84 -7.01 12.80 8.03
C ASN A 84 -8.01 13.14 9.16
N LEU A 85 -8.28 12.22 10.08
CA LEU A 85 -9.13 12.45 11.24
C LEU A 85 -8.40 13.14 12.41
N MET A 86 -7.07 13.08 12.46
CA MET A 86 -6.29 13.63 13.58
C MET A 86 -6.47 15.14 13.73
N PRO A 87 -6.33 15.99 12.68
CA PRO A 87 -6.50 17.44 12.86
C PRO A 87 -7.91 17.85 13.34
N PRO A 88 -9.02 17.31 12.78
CA PRO A 88 -10.35 17.53 13.34
C PRO A 88 -10.48 17.11 14.80
N GLN A 89 -9.86 16.00 15.21
CA GLN A 89 -9.86 15.56 16.61
C GLN A 89 -9.10 16.54 17.52
N GLY A 90 -7.97 17.09 17.05
CA GLY A 90 -7.24 18.15 17.73
C GLY A 90 -8.07 19.44 17.89
N PHE A 91 -8.89 19.78 16.90
CA PHE A 91 -9.79 20.92 16.95
C PHE A 91 -10.92 20.73 17.98
N ILE A 92 -11.46 19.51 18.11
CA ILE A 92 -12.42 19.19 19.18
C ILE A 92 -11.81 19.42 20.56
N GLY A 93 -10.54 19.03 20.75
CA GLY A 93 -9.80 19.31 21.98
C GLY A 93 -9.67 20.81 22.28
N THR A 94 -9.45 21.63 21.25
CA THR A 94 -9.46 23.10 21.37
C THR A 94 -10.81 23.62 21.84
N ILE A 95 -11.91 23.16 21.22
CA ILE A 95 -13.27 23.56 21.60
C ILE A 95 -13.53 23.20 23.06
N MET A 96 -13.20 21.97 23.48
CA MET A 96 -13.40 21.53 24.86
C MET A 96 -12.58 22.36 25.86
N GLY A 97 -11.32 22.65 25.58
CA GLY A 97 -10.48 23.49 26.43
C GLY A 97 -11.01 24.93 26.54
N MET A 98 -11.52 25.48 25.45
CA MET A 98 -12.16 26.81 25.44
C MET A 98 -13.49 26.82 26.21
N VAL A 99 -14.28 25.75 26.15
CA VAL A 99 -15.51 25.62 26.96
C VAL A 99 -15.17 25.61 28.46
N ILE A 100 -14.15 24.85 28.87
CA ILE A 100 -13.68 24.83 30.26
C ILE A 100 -13.22 26.24 30.68
N HIS A 101 -12.47 26.91 29.81
CA HIS A 101 -12.00 28.27 30.05
C HIS A 101 -13.17 29.24 30.29
N PHE A 102 -14.18 29.26 29.42
CA PHE A 102 -15.34 30.14 29.57
C PHE A 102 -16.18 29.85 30.81
N LEU A 103 -16.42 28.57 31.12
CA LEU A 103 -17.17 28.16 32.33
C LEU A 103 -16.45 28.56 33.62
N SER A 104 -15.12 28.48 33.63
CA SER A 104 -14.33 28.88 34.81
C SER A 104 -14.36 30.38 35.08
N ASN A 105 -14.57 31.20 34.04
CA ASN A 105 -14.61 32.66 34.16
C ASN A 105 -15.98 33.22 34.58
N THR A 106 -17.05 32.40 34.60
CA THR A 106 -18.43 32.85 34.90
C THR A 106 -18.80 32.90 36.39
N GLY A 107 -17.97 32.41 37.32
CA GLY A 107 -18.36 32.28 38.73
C GLY A 107 -17.33 32.69 39.77
N THR A 108 -16.03 32.47 39.53
CA THR A 108 -14.93 32.86 40.41
C THR A 108 -13.65 32.97 39.56
N LEU A 109 -12.79 33.96 39.80
CA LEU A 109 -11.52 34.17 39.07
C LEU A 109 -10.47 33.10 39.43
N ASN A 110 -10.79 31.82 39.25
CA ASN A 110 -9.85 30.72 39.50
C ASN A 110 -8.87 30.64 38.34
N SER A 111 -7.80 31.43 38.44
CA SER A 111 -6.69 31.52 37.48
C SER A 111 -6.19 30.14 37.05
N GLU A 112 -6.10 29.18 37.97
CA GLU A 112 -5.62 27.82 37.68
C GLU A 112 -6.49 27.07 36.65
N VAL A 113 -7.82 27.16 36.76
CA VAL A 113 -8.73 26.46 35.85
C VAL A 113 -8.69 27.09 34.46
N THR A 114 -8.57 28.43 34.39
CA THR A 114 -8.43 29.13 33.11
C THR A 114 -7.16 28.76 32.37
N ILE A 115 -6.04 28.61 33.10
CA ILE A 115 -4.74 28.16 32.57
C ILE A 115 -4.83 26.72 32.09
N ALA A 116 -5.47 25.84 32.87
CA ALA A 116 -5.67 24.44 32.50
C ALA A 116 -6.53 24.28 31.23
N GLY A 117 -7.57 25.10 31.05
CA GLY A 117 -8.40 25.10 29.83
C GLY A 117 -7.61 25.47 28.58
N ILE A 118 -6.81 26.53 28.64
CA ILE A 118 -5.94 26.96 27.53
C ILE A 118 -4.86 25.92 27.24
N ALA A 119 -4.19 25.41 28.29
CA ALA A 119 -3.16 24.38 28.13
C ALA A 119 -3.72 23.11 27.47
N THR A 120 -4.92 22.67 27.88
CA THR A 120 -5.59 21.51 27.29
C THR A 120 -5.93 21.73 25.82
N ALA A 121 -6.44 22.92 25.48
CA ALA A 121 -6.76 23.28 24.10
C ALA A 121 -5.53 23.23 23.18
N LEU A 122 -4.40 23.78 23.63
CA LEU A 122 -3.16 23.79 22.85
C LEU A 122 -2.51 22.41 22.76
N TYR A 123 -2.48 21.67 23.88
CA TYR A 123 -1.80 20.38 23.96
C TYR A 123 -2.48 19.31 23.09
N THR A 124 -3.81 19.30 23.07
CA THR A 124 -4.59 18.36 22.25
C THR A 124 -4.39 18.58 20.75
N THR A 125 -4.38 19.84 20.29
CA THR A 125 -4.06 20.17 18.89
C THR A 125 -2.63 19.84 18.54
N PHE A 126 -1.68 20.15 19.43
CA PHE A 126 -0.27 19.85 19.22
C PHE A 126 -0.02 18.35 19.04
N ILE A 127 -0.56 17.51 19.94
CA ILE A 127 -0.47 16.06 19.82
C ILE A 127 -1.13 15.58 18.53
N ALA A 128 -2.32 16.07 18.19
CA ALA A 128 -3.02 15.68 16.97
C ALA A 128 -2.19 15.95 15.71
N LEU A 129 -1.53 17.11 15.63
CA LEU A 129 -0.67 17.46 14.50
C LEU A 129 0.62 16.63 14.44
N ILE A 130 1.20 16.30 15.60
CA ILE A 130 2.33 15.36 15.66
C ILE A 130 1.89 13.98 15.15
N CYS A 131 0.77 13.45 15.66
CA CYS A 131 0.24 12.16 15.23
C CYS A 131 -0.07 12.14 13.73
N TYR A 132 -0.71 13.18 13.21
CA TYR A 132 -0.94 13.37 11.78
C TYR A 132 0.37 13.28 10.98
N THR A 133 1.37 14.07 11.37
CA THR A 133 2.66 14.13 10.68
C THR A 133 3.37 12.78 10.70
N CYS A 134 3.36 12.09 11.84
CA CYS A 134 3.92 10.74 11.98
C CYS A 134 3.21 9.73 11.08
N LEU A 135 1.88 9.73 11.04
CA LEU A 135 1.10 8.81 10.19
C LEU A 135 1.35 9.05 8.70
N GLU A 136 1.37 10.31 8.25
CA GLU A 136 1.72 10.66 6.86
C GLU A 136 3.15 10.24 6.50
N PHE A 137 4.09 10.38 7.44
CA PHE A 137 5.46 9.94 7.25
C PHE A 137 5.56 8.42 7.11
N PHE A 138 4.90 7.66 8.00
CA PHE A 138 4.84 6.20 7.90
C PHE A 138 4.18 5.74 6.60
N LYS A 139 3.11 6.39 6.16
CA LYS A 139 2.46 6.11 4.87
C LYS A 139 3.45 6.18 3.70
N LYS A 140 4.25 7.25 3.64
CA LYS A 140 5.29 7.42 2.60
C LYS A 140 6.36 6.32 2.66
N ILE A 141 6.79 5.96 3.87
CA ILE A 141 7.77 4.86 4.06
C ILE A 141 7.18 3.55 3.57
N PHE A 142 5.96 3.20 3.97
CA PHE A 142 5.32 1.94 3.57
C PHE A 142 5.08 1.88 2.07
N PHE A 143 4.68 2.97 1.44
CA PHE A 143 4.54 3.06 -0.02
C PHE A 143 5.87 2.80 -0.74
N SER A 144 6.96 3.42 -0.28
CA SER A 144 8.30 3.20 -0.86
C SER A 144 8.80 1.76 -0.66
N LEU A 145 8.54 1.17 0.51
CA LEU A 145 8.89 -0.22 0.78
C LEU A 145 8.05 -1.18 -0.08
N ALA A 146 6.76 -0.90 -0.27
CA ALA A 146 5.89 -1.71 -1.11
C ALA A 146 6.38 -1.76 -2.56
N HIS A 147 6.71 -0.60 -3.14
CA HIS A 147 7.32 -0.51 -4.47
C HIS A 147 8.55 -1.41 -4.62
N LYS A 148 9.50 -1.27 -3.68
CA LYS A 148 10.73 -2.09 -3.69
C LYS A 148 10.42 -3.58 -3.62
N ARG A 149 9.44 -3.99 -2.81
CA ARG A 149 9.05 -5.40 -2.69
C ARG A 149 8.33 -5.93 -3.91
N ILE A 150 7.51 -5.12 -4.57
CA ILE A 150 6.84 -5.49 -5.82
C ILE A 150 7.90 -5.67 -6.92
N ASP A 151 8.84 -4.72 -7.05
CA ASP A 151 9.96 -4.80 -7.99
C ASP A 151 10.84 -6.03 -7.76
N GLU A 152 11.19 -6.33 -6.51
CA GLU A 152 11.91 -7.56 -6.13
C GLU A 152 11.13 -8.82 -6.56
N GLY A 153 9.81 -8.85 -6.36
CA GLY A 153 8.98 -9.98 -6.75
C GLY A 153 8.92 -10.20 -8.27
N LEU A 154 8.76 -9.12 -9.02
CA LEU A 154 8.64 -9.16 -10.49
C LEU A 154 9.98 -9.41 -11.18
N SER A 155 11.08 -8.88 -10.63
CA SER A 155 12.44 -9.09 -11.14
C SER A 155 12.94 -10.50 -10.90
N ALA A 156 12.52 -11.14 -9.80
CA ALA A 156 12.83 -12.53 -9.51
C ALA A 156 12.09 -13.52 -10.44
N VAL A 157 11.03 -13.09 -11.13
CA VAL A 157 10.39 -13.91 -12.16
C VAL A 157 11.34 -13.98 -13.37
N PRO A 158 11.83 -15.18 -13.74
CA PRO A 158 12.66 -15.32 -14.92
C PRO A 158 11.82 -14.95 -16.14
N GLY A 159 12.09 -13.78 -16.70
CA GLY A 159 11.69 -13.49 -18.06
C GLY A 159 12.43 -14.50 -18.94
N GLN A 160 11.73 -15.17 -19.84
CA GLN A 160 12.40 -15.59 -21.06
C GLN A 160 12.81 -14.28 -21.73
N GLN A 161 14.06 -13.88 -21.51
CA GLN A 161 14.69 -12.84 -22.31
C GLN A 161 14.42 -13.19 -23.76
N GLU A 162 13.99 -12.18 -24.51
CA GLU A 162 13.80 -12.22 -25.95
C GLU A 162 14.83 -13.13 -26.60
N VAL A 163 14.35 -14.06 -27.42
CA VAL A 163 15.19 -14.74 -28.40
C VAL A 163 15.85 -13.63 -29.23
N GLN A 164 17.12 -13.33 -28.92
CA GLN A 164 18.00 -12.62 -29.82
C GLN A 164 18.03 -13.44 -31.11
N ASN A 165 17.29 -12.97 -32.11
CA ASN A 165 17.16 -13.61 -33.40
C ASN A 165 18.55 -13.58 -34.08
N PRO A 166 19.28 -14.69 -34.23
CA PRO A 166 20.54 -14.72 -34.93
C PRO A 166 20.26 -15.20 -36.35
N SER A 167 19.93 -14.28 -37.28
CA SER A 167 20.22 -14.42 -38.72
C SER A 167 19.40 -13.41 -39.53
N ALA A 168 20.07 -12.37 -40.03
CA ALA A 168 19.75 -11.71 -41.29
C ALA A 168 20.89 -10.75 -41.67
N LYS A 169 22.01 -11.33 -42.11
CA LYS A 169 22.90 -10.68 -43.09
C LYS A 169 23.24 -11.74 -44.14
N VAL A 170 22.42 -11.76 -45.19
CA VAL A 170 22.84 -12.17 -46.54
C VAL A 170 23.30 -10.90 -47.24
#